data_AF-E6M554-F1
#
_entry.id   AF-E6M554-F1
#
_cell.length_a   1.000
_cell.length_b   1.000
_cell.length_c   1.000
_cell.angle_alpha   90.00
_cell.angle_beta   90.00
_cell.angle_gamma   90.00
#
_symmetry.space_group_name_H-M   'P 1'
#
loop_
_entity.id
_entity.type
_entity.pdbx_description
1 polymer ?
#
loop_
_entity_poly.entity_id
_entity_poly.type
_entity_poly.pdbx_seq_one_letter_code
_entity_poly.pdbx_strand_id
1 'polypeptide(L)'
;MSANRVNSPGWEGELDRLEAQIVEDRKLLKSGQIPPEDSGWQPPQLGPLPPDLAPRARRVQKDLSDLGKKVRFAMKKNQEELRRAGEERDKLRKIPPENKSDPTPRYVDFEG
;
A
#
# COMPACT_ATOMS: atom_id res chain seq x y z
N MET A 1 28.77 38.72 -10.64
CA MET A 1 28.97 37.26 -10.49
C MET A 1 28.16 36.81 -9.28
N SER A 2 26.96 36.26 -9.50
CA SER A 2 26.10 35.82 -8.40
C SER A 2 26.60 34.48 -7.88
N ALA A 3 27.10 34.47 -6.65
CA ALA A 3 27.44 33.23 -5.96
C ALA A 3 26.15 32.41 -5.79
N ASN A 4 26.00 31.35 -6.59
CA ASN A 4 25.01 30.31 -6.36
C ASN A 4 25.27 29.74 -4.96
N ARG A 5 24.54 30.23 -3.95
CA ARG A 5 24.63 29.69 -2.61
C ARG A 5 24.00 28.30 -2.64
N VAL A 6 24.86 27.30 -2.73
CA VAL A 6 24.51 25.90 -2.62
C VAL A 6 24.05 25.66 -1.17
N ASN A 7 22.76 25.40 -0.97
CA ASN A 7 22.21 25.15 0.37
C ASN A 7 22.40 23.68 0.77
N SER A 8 23.66 23.28 0.98
CA SER A 8 24.01 21.90 1.31
C SER A 8 23.28 21.37 2.55
N PRO A 9 23.19 22.10 3.69
CA PRO A 9 22.50 21.61 4.88
C PRO A 9 21.00 21.38 4.65
N GLY A 10 20.35 22.24 3.86
CA GLY A 10 18.95 22.05 3.50
C GLY A 10 18.74 20.80 2.65
N TRP A 11 19.63 20.56 1.69
CA TRP A 11 19.56 19.37 0.84
C TRP A 11 19.86 18.08 1.61
N GLU A 12 20.80 18.11 2.57
CA GLU A 12 21.07 16.99 3.46
C GLU A 12 19.83 16.63 4.28
N GLY A 13 19.19 17.62 4.92
CA GLY A 13 17.98 17.38 5.70
C GLY A 13 16.82 16.83 4.88
N GLU A 14 16.63 17.30 3.64
CA GLU A 14 15.59 16.75 2.76
C GLU A 14 15.91 15.32 2.31
N LEU A 15 17.18 15.00 2.02
CA LEU A 15 17.60 13.63 1.71
C LEU A 15 17.43 12.71 2.92
N ASP A 16 17.76 13.17 4.13
CA ASP A 16 17.54 12.42 5.38
C ASP A 16 16.05 12.11 5.57
N ARG A 17 15.18 13.09 5.35
CA ARG A 17 13.72 12.92 5.42
C ARG A 17 13.22 11.88 4.42
N LEU A 18 13.68 11.95 3.17
CA LEU A 18 13.31 10.99 2.13
C LEU A 18 13.80 9.58 2.46
N GLU A 19 15.02 9.44 2.96
CA GLU A 19 15.57 8.15 3.37
C GLU A 19 14.77 7.53 4.54
N ALA A 20 14.40 8.34 5.54
CA ALA A 20 13.56 7.90 6.64
C ALA A 20 12.17 7.43 6.14
N GLN A 21 11.55 8.18 5.24
CA GLN A 21 10.26 7.80 4.64
C GLN A 21 10.35 6.47 3.90
N ILE A 22 11.40 6.27 3.10
CA ILE A 22 11.63 5.01 2.37
C ILE A 22 11.72 3.83 3.34
N VAL A 23 12.38 4.00 4.49
CA VAL A 23 12.51 2.95 5.51
C VAL A 23 11.14 2.60 6.10
N GLU A 24 10.33 3.60 6.45
CA GLU A 24 8.98 3.38 6.98
C GLU A 24 8.06 2.72 5.94
N ASP A 25 8.06 3.20 4.70
CA ASP A 25 7.24 2.60 3.62
C ASP A 25 7.65 1.15 3.34
N ARG A 26 8.94 0.84 3.42
CA ARG A 26 9.42 -0.55 3.32
C ARG A 26 8.93 -1.42 4.47
N LYS A 27 8.81 -0.88 5.70
CA LYS A 27 8.23 -1.62 6.83
C LYS A 27 6.74 -1.86 6.64
N LEU A 28 5.99 -0.86 6.17
CA LEU A 28 4.56 -0.99 5.87
C LEU A 28 4.31 -2.06 4.81
N LEU A 29 5.06 -2.05 3.71
CA LEU A 29 4.94 -3.09 2.68
C LEU A 29 5.26 -4.49 3.20
N LYS A 30 6.20 -4.62 4.15
CA LYS A 30 6.52 -5.91 4.79
C LYS A 30 5.40 -6.39 5.70
N SER A 31 4.66 -5.49 6.36
CA SER A 31 3.49 -5.84 7.17
C SER A 31 2.22 -6.06 6.33
N GLY A 32 2.31 -5.98 5.00
CA GLY A 32 1.18 -6.14 4.08
C GLY A 32 0.32 -4.89 3.94
N GLN A 33 0.74 -3.77 4.53
CA GLN A 33 0.06 -2.48 4.41
C GLN A 33 0.59 -1.71 3.20
N ILE A 34 -0.30 -0.98 2.54
CA ILE A 34 0.06 -0.12 1.42
C ILE A 34 0.31 1.29 1.99
N PRO A 35 1.51 1.87 1.78
CA PRO A 35 1.78 3.24 2.19
C PRO A 35 0.73 4.20 1.60
N PRO A 36 0.31 5.24 2.36
CA PRO A 36 -0.64 6.23 1.86
C PRO A 36 -0.07 6.95 0.62
N GLU A 37 -0.91 7.21 -0.39
CA GLU A 37 -0.51 7.95 -1.60
C GLU A 37 -0.14 9.41 -1.30
N ASP A 38 -0.72 10.00 -0.26
CA ASP A 38 -0.45 11.37 0.18
C ASP A 38 0.86 11.45 0.98
N SER A 39 1.98 11.23 0.30
CA SER A 39 3.30 11.59 0.83
C SER A 39 3.46 13.11 1.00
N GLY A 40 2.60 13.91 0.35
CA GLY A 40 2.64 15.38 0.40
C GLY A 40 3.99 15.96 -0.04
N TRP A 41 4.82 15.15 -0.72
CA TRP A 41 6.17 15.54 -1.05
C TRP A 41 6.15 16.57 -2.16
N GLN A 42 6.75 17.72 -1.89
CA GLN A 42 6.95 18.77 -2.87
C GLN A 42 8.45 18.95 -3.08
N PRO A 43 8.89 19.20 -4.32
CA PRO A 43 10.29 19.47 -4.58
C PRO A 43 10.74 20.69 -3.75
N PRO A 44 11.83 20.55 -2.98
CA PRO A 44 12.24 21.58 -2.06
C PRO A 44 12.80 22.80 -2.83
N GLN A 45 12.47 24.02 -2.39
CA GLN A 45 12.97 25.26 -3.02
C GLN A 45 14.38 25.63 -2.52
N LEU A 46 15.30 24.67 -2.54
CA LEU A 46 16.65 24.79 -1.95
C LEU A 46 17.73 25.24 -2.95
N GLY A 47 17.33 25.52 -4.19
CA GLY A 47 18.25 25.82 -5.28
C GLY A 47 18.92 24.55 -5.84
N PRO A 48 20.03 24.66 -6.58
CA PRO A 48 20.67 23.52 -7.21
C PRO A 48 21.21 22.52 -6.17
N LEU A 49 21.07 21.23 -6.48
CA LEU A 49 21.64 20.16 -5.65
C LEU A 49 23.18 20.28 -5.62
N PRO A 50 23.80 20.25 -4.43
CA PRO A 50 25.26 20.23 -4.29
C PRO A 50 25.86 19.01 -5.03
N PRO A 51 26.98 19.16 -5.77
CA PRO A 51 27.59 18.06 -6.49
C PRO A 51 28.01 16.90 -5.56
N ASP A 52 28.39 17.21 -4.32
CA ASP A 52 28.78 16.24 -3.31
C ASP A 52 27.62 15.35 -2.85
N LEU A 53 26.39 15.86 -2.91
CA LEU A 53 25.17 15.12 -2.58
C LEU A 53 24.56 14.41 -3.79
N ALA A 54 25.02 14.68 -5.01
CA ALA A 54 24.51 14.07 -6.23
C ALA A 54 24.57 12.52 -6.24
N PRO A 55 25.61 11.86 -5.71
CA PRO A 55 25.61 10.40 -5.56
C PRO A 55 24.53 9.90 -4.60
N ARG A 56 24.31 10.61 -3.48
CA ARG A 56 23.31 10.27 -2.47
C ARG A 56 21.89 10.43 -3.01
N ALA A 57 21.59 11.58 -3.60
CA ALA A 57 20.32 11.85 -4.25
C ALA A 57 19.96 10.79 -5.32
N ARG A 58 20.93 10.35 -6.11
CA ARG A 58 20.74 9.28 -7.10
C ARG A 58 20.37 7.93 -6.45
N ARG A 59 20.95 7.59 -5.30
CA ARG A 59 20.58 6.38 -4.54
C ARG A 59 19.16 6.49 -4.01
N VAL A 60 18.80 7.62 -3.40
CA VAL A 60 17.45 7.89 -2.91
C VAL A 60 16.41 7.80 -4.04
N GLN A 61 16.70 8.40 -5.19
CA GLN A 61 15.84 8.33 -6.37
C GLN A 61 15.62 6.88 -6.84
N LYS A 62 16.69 6.08 -6.90
CA LYS A 62 16.60 4.66 -7.27
C LYS A 62 15.73 3.89 -6.27
N ASP A 63 15.96 4.11 -4.99
CA ASP A 63 15.25 3.44 -3.91
C ASP A 63 13.75 3.78 -3.91
N LEU A 64 13.38 5.03 -4.19
CA LEU A 64 11.99 5.46 -4.40
C LEU A 64 11.37 4.80 -5.64
N SER A 65 12.11 4.71 -6.76
CA SER A 65 11.62 4.06 -7.97
C SER A 65 11.31 2.58 -7.75
N ASP A 66 12.21 1.88 -7.06
CA ASP A 66 12.03 0.46 -6.74
C ASP A 66 10.94 0.23 -5.70
N LEU A 67 10.79 1.14 -4.73
CA LEU A 67 9.68 1.15 -3.80
C LEU A 67 8.34 1.34 -4.53
N GLY A 68 8.24 2.30 -5.45
CA GLY A 68 7.03 2.55 -6.23
C GLY A 68 6.59 1.35 -7.06
N LYS A 69 7.55 0.56 -7.60
CA LYS A 69 7.23 -0.72 -8.27
C LYS A 69 6.61 -1.72 -7.30
N LYS A 70 7.14 -1.84 -6.08
CA LYS A 70 6.63 -2.75 -5.04
C LYS A 70 5.25 -2.35 -4.56
N VAL A 71 5.01 -1.05 -4.35
CA VAL A 71 3.69 -0.51 -3.99
C VAL A 71 2.67 -0.87 -5.06
N ARG A 72 2.93 -0.59 -6.34
CA ARG A 72 2.02 -0.96 -7.45
C ARG A 72 1.76 -2.46 -7.52
N PHE A 73 2.78 -3.28 -7.31
CA PHE A 73 2.62 -4.73 -7.29
C PHE A 73 1.73 -5.18 -6.12
N ALA A 74 1.95 -4.64 -4.92
CA ALA A 74 1.14 -4.92 -3.75
C ALA A 74 -0.33 -4.47 -3.94
N MET A 75 -0.57 -3.29 -4.52
CA MET A 75 -1.90 -2.81 -4.88
C MET A 75 -2.61 -3.76 -5.85
N LYS A 76 -1.91 -4.18 -6.92
CA LYS A 76 -2.48 -5.12 -7.91
C LYS A 76 -2.83 -6.47 -7.27
N LYS A 77 -1.98 -6.97 -6.38
CA LYS A 77 -2.24 -8.22 -5.65
C LYS A 77 -3.47 -8.08 -4.74
N ASN A 78 -3.58 -6.98 -4.01
CA ASN A 78 -4.74 -6.70 -3.14
C ASN A 78 -6.04 -6.59 -3.95
N GLN A 79 -6.04 -5.93 -5.10
CA GLN A 79 -7.20 -5.87 -6.00
C GLN A 79 -7.66 -7.26 -6.48
N GLU A 80 -6.72 -8.13 -6.81
CA GLU A 80 -7.02 -9.50 -7.25
C GLU A 80 -7.57 -10.36 -6.09
N GLU A 81 -7.06 -10.20 -4.87
CA GLU A 81 -7.59 -10.86 -3.67
C GLU A 81 -9.02 -10.40 -3.36
N LEU A 82 -9.29 -9.08 -3.44
CA LEU A 82 -10.64 -8.54 -3.29
C LEU A 82 -11.61 -9.09 -4.36
N ARG A 83 -11.16 -9.21 -5.61
CA ARG A 83 -11.95 -9.79 -6.71
C ARG A 83 -12.32 -11.25 -6.40
N ARG A 84 -11.36 -12.07 -5.99
CA ARG A 84 -11.60 -13.48 -5.62
C ARG A 84 -12.53 -13.61 -4.42
N ALA A 85 -12.34 -12.80 -3.38
CA ALA A 85 -13.22 -12.78 -2.21
C ALA A 85 -14.66 -12.38 -2.60
N GLY A 86 -14.83 -11.46 -3.56
CA GLY A 86 -16.13 -11.12 -4.14
C GLY A 86 -16.79 -12.30 -4.87
N GLU A 87 -16.03 -13.04 -5.67
CA GLU A 87 -16.51 -14.22 -6.41
C GLU A 87 -16.90 -15.37 -5.46
N GLU A 88 -16.14 -15.60 -4.38
CA GLU A 88 -16.51 -16.59 -3.35
C GLU A 88 -17.81 -16.22 -2.64
N ARG A 89 -18.00 -14.94 -2.30
CA ARG A 89 -19.26 -14.47 -1.71
C ARG A 89 -20.45 -14.62 -2.67
N ASP A 90 -20.25 -14.37 -3.97
CA ASP A 90 -21.31 -14.55 -4.97
C ASP A 90 -21.66 -16.02 -5.20
N LYS A 91 -20.65 -16.92 -5.17
CA LYS A 91 -20.87 -18.38 -5.19
C LYS A 91 -21.69 -18.84 -3.98
N LEU A 92 -21.35 -18.39 -2.77
CA LEU A 92 -22.09 -18.73 -1.55
C LEU A 92 -23.54 -18.25 -1.59
N ARG A 93 -23.82 -17.11 -2.22
CA ARG A 93 -25.20 -16.60 -2.42
C ARG A 93 -26.01 -17.40 -3.45
N LYS A 94 -25.33 -18.03 -4.41
CA LYS A 94 -25.96 -18.84 -5.47
C LYS A 94 -26.15 -20.30 -5.09
N ILE A 95 -25.66 -20.73 -3.93
CA ILE A 95 -26.05 -22.02 -3.36
C ILE A 95 -27.53 -21.91 -3.02
N PRO A 96 -28.43 -22.66 -3.68
CA PRO A 96 -29.83 -22.71 -3.28
C PRO A 96 -29.86 -23.12 -1.81
N PRO A 97 -30.70 -22.52 -0.95
CA PRO A 97 -30.92 -23.11 0.36
C PRO A 97 -31.33 -24.55 0.11
N GLU A 98 -30.43 -25.49 0.46
CA GLU A 98 -30.75 -26.91 0.36
C GLU A 98 -32.09 -27.10 1.05
N ASN A 99 -32.98 -27.83 0.36
CA ASN A 99 -34.19 -28.40 0.92
C ASN A 99 -33.84 -29.06 2.25
N LYS A 100 -33.91 -28.28 3.34
CA LYS A 100 -34.31 -28.78 4.63
C LYS A 100 -35.75 -29.18 4.41
N SER A 101 -35.91 -30.41 3.93
CA SER A 101 -37.10 -31.18 4.18
C SER A 101 -37.23 -31.15 5.70
N ASP A 102 -38.01 -30.19 6.20
CA ASP A 102 -38.47 -30.22 7.58
C ASP A 102 -39.05 -31.63 7.76
N PRO A 103 -38.52 -32.45 8.68
CA PRO A 103 -39.26 -33.62 9.08
C PRO A 103 -40.52 -33.06 9.73
N THR A 104 -41.62 -33.06 8.98
CA THR A 104 -42.93 -32.65 9.47
C THR A 104 -43.14 -33.42 10.78
N PRO A 105 -43.20 -32.77 11.95
CA PRO A 105 -43.43 -33.50 13.18
C PRO A 105 -44.83 -34.11 13.06
N ARG A 106 -44.88 -35.43 12.87
CA ARG A 106 -46.11 -36.19 13.00
C ARG A 106 -46.49 -36.14 14.47
N TYR A 107 -47.38 -35.22 14.82
CA TYR A 107 -48.12 -35.31 16.06
C TYR A 107 -48.94 -36.61 15.97
N VAL A 108 -48.58 -37.58 16.82
CA VAL A 108 -49.43 -38.72 17.12
C VAL A 108 -50.44 -38.24 18.14
N ASP A 109 -51.71 -38.19 17.73
CA ASP A 109 -52.83 -37.97 18.63
C ASP A 109 -52.90 -39.17 19.58
N PHE A 110 -52.42 -38.98 20.82
CA PHE A 110 -52.71 -39.91 21.90
C PHE A 110 -54.11 -39.58 22.42
N GLU A 111 -55.12 -40.28 21.93
CA GLU A 111 -56.37 -40.43 22.67
C GLU A 111 -56.13 -41.37 23.85
N GLY A 112 -56.35 -40.84 25.06
CA GLY A 112 -56.32 -41.56 26.32
C GLY A 112 -57.23 -40.86 27.33
#